data_AF-A0A2N3AHX5-F1
#
_entry.id   AF-A0A2N3AHX5-F1
#
_cell.length_a   1.000
_cell.length_b   1.000
_cell.length_c   1.000
_cell.angle_alpha   90.00
_cell.angle_beta   90.00
_cell.angle_gamma   90.00
#
_symmetry.space_group_name_H-M   'P 1'
#
loop_
_entity.id
_entity.type
_entity.pdbx_description
1 polymer ?
#
loop_
_entity_poly.entity_id
_entity_poly.type
_entity_poly.pdbx_seq_one_letter_code
_entity_poly.pdbx_strand_id
1 'polypeptide(L)'
;LTPEKHYRTFDDKNWAELRFADHFMFSYISQYYEMTPLEVFLSKNLSNYNRHDQQIFLGFKDNIFSGFTIAKVVVGFYFMAKDLTSGKEYKVRENKATYTLKEGDYIVGRILPYETDYALSNVNLTYPKESSYILKRLWKNSPSDITRIVTPLMIEKELFQKYRSTPKEKNNLESAEKKLKHFLFPLMRELSGKFNFSSNDELIEFQQLFMDFWNFSSRDEFGGKSPEEINEQKIGPKEKELTRDLMFYVQSEVDPGNFSNQDELNKEVKKCQERWLHQPQEELDHKTPWEVILEERKRLGNPRKDYSISITITPVSCGMKEEYIDLTGLNMKDTPLVKDLETFVYYFTKNRVKVTLKNRWIPFKHLKLIEENFINKDIFNFLGKEEKRGEEPFKRYICFIDFLSRAAKFIYIDKKGWVQVNARHFKEFSEKSYGEKLFELFFTWVEKVNWTKLQIRDFIAIYAKEYQEIFIDILYCFHKYEVNKNIETEELVNQLYGSTIENMESPEEAMGHLTTMIDRVILLYLKWLGVI
;
A
#
# COMPACT_ATOMS: atom_id res chain seq x y z
N LEU A 1 14.93 11.57 12.82
CA LEU A 1 14.59 11.20 11.43
C LEU A 1 15.19 12.25 10.51
N THR A 2 16.35 11.95 9.94
CA THR A 2 17.12 12.85 9.06
C THR A 2 16.48 12.88 7.66
N PRO A 3 16.08 14.05 7.12
CA PRO A 3 15.25 14.14 5.92
C PRO A 3 15.96 13.77 4.60
N GLU A 4 17.25 13.44 4.64
CA GLU A 4 18.09 13.17 3.46
C GLU A 4 17.83 11.78 2.84
N LYS A 5 17.07 10.92 3.52
CA LYS A 5 16.92 9.50 3.16
C LYS A 5 15.81 9.17 2.17
N HIS A 6 14.94 10.12 1.81
CA HIS A 6 13.79 9.90 0.92
C HIS A 6 13.89 10.64 -0.42
N TYR A 7 14.92 11.48 -0.58
CA TYR A 7 15.04 12.37 -1.71
C TYR A 7 16.44 12.23 -2.30
N ARG A 8 16.53 11.82 -3.57
CA ARG A 8 17.81 11.57 -4.27
C ARG A 8 18.65 12.84 -4.42
N THR A 9 18.02 14.00 -4.31
CA THR A 9 18.65 15.32 -4.43
C THR A 9 18.12 16.27 -3.37
N PHE A 10 18.91 17.31 -3.04
CA PHE A 10 18.49 18.40 -2.16
C PHE A 10 17.23 19.11 -2.68
N ASP A 11 17.10 19.24 -4.00
CA ASP A 11 15.92 19.83 -4.63
C ASP A 11 14.67 18.97 -4.41
N ASP A 12 14.76 17.65 -4.55
CA ASP A 12 13.64 16.73 -4.31
C ASP A 12 13.14 16.85 -2.85
N LYS A 13 14.06 17.01 -1.89
CA LYS A 13 13.73 17.24 -0.46
C LYS A 13 13.01 18.55 -0.27
N ASN A 14 13.54 19.63 -0.83
CA ASN A 14 12.93 20.96 -0.73
C ASN A 14 11.53 20.97 -1.32
N TRP A 15 11.33 20.34 -2.49
CA TRP A 15 10.03 20.24 -3.13
C TRP A 15 9.01 19.49 -2.28
N ALA A 16 9.43 18.44 -1.58
CA ALA A 16 8.54 17.69 -0.70
C ALA A 16 8.26 18.40 0.63
N GLU A 17 9.24 19.10 1.20
CA GLU A 17 9.03 19.97 2.36
C GLU A 17 8.05 21.11 2.05
N LEU A 18 8.14 21.71 0.85
CA LEU A 18 7.18 22.70 0.38
C LEU A 18 5.77 22.11 0.22
N ARG A 19 5.64 20.86 -0.26
CA ARG A 19 4.35 20.15 -0.38
C ARG A 19 3.73 19.89 0.99
N PHE A 20 4.56 19.45 1.93
CA PHE A 20 4.16 19.22 3.31
C PHE A 20 3.72 20.54 3.97
N ALA A 21 4.48 21.61 3.78
CA ALA A 21 4.15 22.92 4.34
C ALA A 21 2.82 23.47 3.79
N ASP A 22 2.57 23.36 2.48
CA ASP A 22 1.28 23.78 1.89
C ASP A 22 0.10 23.04 2.53
N HIS A 23 0.17 21.71 2.58
CA HIS A 23 -0.88 20.90 3.20
C HIS A 23 -1.03 21.18 4.70
N PHE A 24 0.08 21.28 5.43
CA PHE A 24 0.07 21.57 6.86
C PHE A 24 -0.61 22.91 7.13
N MET A 25 -0.33 23.96 6.33
CA MET A 25 -0.92 25.27 6.54
C MET A 25 -2.43 25.32 6.22
N PHE A 26 -2.84 24.72 5.10
CA PHE A 26 -4.19 24.94 4.55
C PHE A 26 -5.18 23.79 4.78
N SER A 27 -4.71 22.58 5.12
CA SER A 27 -5.56 21.38 5.15
C SER A 27 -5.43 20.55 6.44
N TYR A 28 -4.33 20.64 7.17
CA TYR A 28 -4.15 19.91 8.43
C TYR A 28 -4.95 20.53 9.57
N ILE A 29 -5.83 19.75 10.21
CA ILE A 29 -6.55 20.18 11.42
C ILE A 29 -5.74 19.76 12.64
N SER A 30 -5.30 20.75 13.43
CA SER A 30 -4.59 20.48 14.68
C SER A 30 -5.50 19.78 15.68
N GLN A 31 -5.03 18.70 16.30
CA GLN A 31 -5.75 18.03 17.40
C GLN A 31 -5.88 18.91 18.65
N TYR A 32 -4.97 19.87 18.84
CA TYR A 32 -4.96 20.75 20.02
C TYR A 32 -5.85 21.97 19.83
N TYR A 33 -5.84 22.58 18.64
CA TYR A 33 -6.61 23.79 18.35
C TYR A 33 -7.95 23.51 17.66
N GLU A 34 -8.18 22.29 17.16
CA GLU A 34 -9.35 21.90 16.35
C GLU A 34 -9.56 22.76 15.09
N MET A 35 -8.50 23.41 14.62
CA MET A 35 -8.49 24.29 13.43
C MET A 35 -7.14 24.21 12.71
N THR A 36 -7.08 24.73 11.49
CA THR A 36 -5.87 24.72 10.67
C THR A 36 -4.81 25.71 11.21
N PRO A 37 -3.51 25.48 10.95
CA PRO A 37 -2.47 26.46 11.28
C PRO A 37 -2.73 27.86 10.71
N LEU A 38 -3.31 27.97 9.51
CA LEU A 38 -3.78 29.26 8.97
C LEU A 38 -4.81 29.92 9.90
N GLU A 39 -5.83 29.18 10.35
CA GLU A 39 -6.87 29.72 11.24
C GLU A 39 -6.32 30.11 12.62
N VAL A 40 -5.35 29.35 13.14
CA VAL A 40 -4.63 29.72 14.37
C VAL A 40 -3.84 31.02 14.16
N PHE A 41 -3.16 31.16 13.01
CA PHE A 41 -2.46 32.40 12.67
C PHE A 41 -3.42 33.58 12.55
N LEU A 42 -4.53 33.42 11.84
CA LEU A 42 -5.55 34.46 11.65
C LEU A 42 -6.18 34.89 12.98
N SER A 43 -6.46 33.95 13.89
CA SER A 43 -7.07 34.28 15.19
C SER A 43 -6.12 35.00 16.14
N LYS A 44 -4.81 34.74 16.07
CA LYS A 44 -3.83 35.25 17.04
C LYS A 44 -2.97 36.41 16.55
N ASN A 45 -2.75 36.51 15.24
CA ASN A 45 -1.73 37.41 14.68
C ASN A 45 -2.26 38.38 13.62
N LEU A 46 -3.48 38.19 13.12
CA LEU A 46 -4.04 39.02 12.03
C LEU A 46 -4.06 40.51 12.36
N SER A 47 -4.35 40.86 13.62
CA SER A 47 -4.39 42.25 14.10
C SER A 47 -3.04 42.98 14.01
N ASN A 48 -1.93 42.25 13.86
CA ASN A 48 -0.59 42.84 13.74
C ASN A 48 -0.27 43.36 12.32
N TYR A 49 -1.13 43.07 11.34
CA TYR A 49 -0.94 43.47 9.94
C TYR A 49 -1.81 44.67 9.56
N ASN A 50 -1.49 45.34 8.45
CA ASN A 50 -2.33 46.43 7.94
C ASN A 50 -3.65 45.89 7.36
N ARG A 51 -4.65 46.77 7.18
CA ARG A 51 -5.99 46.36 6.72
C ARG A 51 -6.01 45.65 5.36
N HIS A 52 -5.09 46.00 4.46
CA HIS A 52 -5.02 45.40 3.13
C HIS A 52 -4.52 43.94 3.22
N ASP A 53 -3.42 43.72 3.94
CA ASP A 53 -2.88 42.38 4.19
C ASP A 53 -3.86 41.52 4.98
N GLN A 54 -4.59 42.12 5.94
CA GLN A 54 -5.63 41.41 6.68
C GLN A 54 -6.72 40.85 5.77
N GLN A 55 -7.17 41.62 4.77
CA GLN A 55 -8.17 41.17 3.81
C GLN A 55 -7.63 40.03 2.94
N ILE A 56 -6.39 40.12 2.49
CA ILE A 56 -5.73 39.06 1.72
C ILE A 56 -5.64 37.77 2.55
N PHE A 57 -5.14 37.84 3.78
CA PHE A 57 -4.98 36.66 4.63
C PHE A 57 -6.31 36.03 5.04
N LEU A 58 -7.36 36.82 5.26
CA LEU A 58 -8.71 36.30 5.47
C LEU A 58 -9.23 35.55 4.24
N GLY A 59 -8.96 36.08 3.04
CA GLY A 59 -9.33 35.45 1.77
C GLY A 59 -8.68 34.08 1.56
N PHE A 60 -7.50 33.81 2.14
CA PHE A 60 -6.85 32.50 2.04
C PHE A 60 -7.64 31.35 2.67
N LYS A 61 -8.66 31.64 3.50
CA LYS A 61 -9.60 30.62 3.98
C LYS A 61 -10.40 29.98 2.85
N ASP A 62 -10.65 30.73 1.78
CA ASP A 62 -11.42 30.29 0.61
C ASP A 62 -10.51 29.74 -0.50
N ASN A 63 -9.39 29.13 -0.12
CA ASN A 63 -8.47 28.48 -1.05
C ASN A 63 -9.11 27.27 -1.74
N ILE A 64 -8.63 26.96 -2.94
CA ILE A 64 -9.16 25.88 -3.78
C ILE A 64 -8.01 24.95 -4.15
N PHE A 65 -8.06 23.72 -3.63
CA PHE A 65 -7.18 22.64 -4.08
C PHE A 65 -7.90 21.79 -5.10
N SER A 66 -7.36 21.72 -6.33
CA SER A 66 -7.96 20.92 -7.40
C SER A 66 -6.94 20.52 -8.46
N GLY A 67 -7.41 19.73 -9.44
CA GLY A 67 -6.80 19.63 -10.75
C GLY A 67 -7.39 20.72 -11.66
N PHE A 68 -6.54 21.40 -12.41
CA PHE A 68 -6.91 22.49 -13.30
C PHE A 68 -6.38 22.22 -14.70
N THR A 69 -7.22 22.43 -15.72
CA THR A 69 -6.75 22.55 -17.10
C THR A 69 -6.44 23.99 -17.42
N ILE A 70 -5.30 24.23 -18.08
CA ILE A 70 -4.90 25.57 -18.50
C ILE A 70 -5.63 25.91 -19.80
N ALA A 71 -6.64 26.78 -19.69
CA ALA A 71 -7.47 27.18 -20.83
C ALA A 71 -6.80 28.25 -21.68
N LYS A 72 -6.02 29.15 -21.05
CA LYS A 72 -5.33 30.26 -21.72
C LYS A 72 -4.10 30.70 -20.93
N VAL A 73 -3.02 31.10 -21.61
CA VAL A 73 -1.81 31.65 -20.99
C VAL A 73 -1.50 33.04 -21.55
N VAL A 74 -1.27 34.01 -20.67
CA VAL A 74 -0.74 35.34 -21.00
C VAL A 74 0.63 35.47 -20.35
N VAL A 75 1.67 35.26 -21.16
CA VAL A 75 3.07 35.17 -20.72
C VAL A 75 3.48 36.39 -19.91
N GLY A 76 4.02 36.16 -18.71
CA GLY A 76 4.48 37.19 -17.78
C GLY A 76 3.41 37.85 -16.92
N PHE A 77 2.13 37.44 -17.03
CA PHE A 77 1.02 38.06 -16.30
C PHE A 77 0.11 37.06 -15.58
N TYR A 78 -0.61 36.22 -16.33
CA TYR A 78 -1.62 35.33 -15.76
C TYR A 78 -1.97 34.17 -16.69
N PHE A 79 -2.65 33.17 -16.15
CA PHE A 79 -3.30 32.11 -16.93
C PHE A 79 -4.74 31.88 -16.46
N MET A 80 -5.56 31.28 -17.32
CA MET A 80 -6.92 30.85 -16.99
C MET A 80 -6.89 29.37 -16.62
N ALA A 81 -7.30 29.06 -15.38
CA ALA A 81 -7.34 27.72 -14.83
C ALA A 81 -8.79 27.25 -14.76
N LYS A 82 -9.14 26.22 -15.53
CA LYS A 82 -10.46 25.58 -15.46
C LYS A 82 -10.40 24.42 -14.47
N ASP A 83 -11.13 24.53 -13.37
CA ASP A 83 -11.23 23.50 -12.35
C ASP A 83 -11.91 22.25 -12.93
N LEU A 84 -11.25 21.10 -12.78
CA LEU A 84 -11.74 19.80 -13.25
C LEU A 84 -12.96 19.32 -12.46
N THR A 85 -13.12 19.76 -11.21
CA THR A 85 -14.24 19.34 -10.35
C THR A 85 -15.48 20.20 -10.58
N SER A 86 -15.36 21.53 -10.52
CA SER A 86 -16.53 22.42 -10.65
C SER A 86 -16.76 22.94 -12.08
N GLY A 87 -15.81 22.77 -12.98
CA GLY A 87 -15.84 23.36 -14.33
C GLY A 87 -15.66 24.88 -14.36
N LYS A 88 -15.56 25.55 -13.20
CA LYS A 88 -15.38 27.00 -13.09
C LYS A 88 -13.99 27.41 -13.55
N GLU A 89 -13.92 28.60 -14.14
CA GLU A 89 -12.66 29.20 -14.56
C GLU A 89 -12.18 30.26 -13.58
N TYR A 90 -10.91 30.20 -13.25
CA TYR A 90 -10.23 31.11 -12.34
C TYR A 90 -9.08 31.80 -13.07
N LYS A 91 -8.99 33.12 -12.92
CA LYS A 91 -7.85 33.89 -13.41
C LYS A 91 -6.75 33.84 -12.36
N VAL A 92 -5.62 33.22 -12.69
CA VAL A 92 -4.49 33.04 -11.77
C VAL A 92 -3.34 33.94 -12.19
N ARG A 93 -3.03 34.96 -11.40
CA ARG A 93 -1.87 35.84 -11.56
C ARG A 93 -0.62 35.07 -11.20
N GLU A 94 0.24 34.86 -12.19
CA GLU A 94 1.53 34.23 -12.00
C GLU A 94 2.49 34.62 -13.12
N ASN A 95 3.67 35.10 -12.75
CA ASN A 95 4.62 35.64 -13.72
C ASN A 95 5.59 34.57 -14.21
N LYS A 96 6.05 33.65 -13.35
CA LYS A 96 7.11 32.70 -13.71
C LYS A 96 6.56 31.48 -14.44
N ALA A 97 5.47 30.90 -13.92
CA ALA A 97 4.90 29.68 -14.49
C ALA A 97 4.37 29.89 -15.93
N THR A 98 3.93 31.11 -16.27
CA THR A 98 3.39 31.43 -17.60
C THR A 98 4.44 31.39 -18.73
N TYR A 99 5.74 31.34 -18.41
CA TYR A 99 6.79 31.12 -19.41
C TYR A 99 6.95 29.65 -19.81
N THR A 100 6.50 28.71 -18.97
CA THR A 100 6.63 27.27 -19.21
C THR A 100 5.30 26.60 -19.52
N LEU A 101 4.19 27.13 -18.99
CA LEU A 101 2.84 26.61 -19.21
C LEU A 101 2.36 26.85 -20.65
N LYS A 102 1.64 25.87 -21.17
CA LYS A 102 0.95 25.93 -22.47
C LYS A 102 -0.55 25.69 -22.29
N GLU A 103 -1.31 26.16 -23.26
CA GLU A 103 -2.74 25.85 -23.33
C GLU A 103 -2.95 24.33 -23.46
N GLY A 104 -3.84 23.80 -22.64
CA GLY A 104 -4.09 22.38 -22.52
C GLY A 104 -3.16 21.64 -21.56
N ASP A 105 -2.18 22.31 -20.92
CA ASP A 105 -1.45 21.72 -19.80
C ASP A 105 -2.35 21.56 -18.57
N TYR A 106 -1.88 20.79 -17.59
CA TYR A 106 -2.59 20.47 -16.36
C TYR A 106 -1.78 20.90 -15.15
N ILE A 107 -2.48 21.46 -14.16
CA ILE A 107 -1.92 21.77 -12.86
C ILE A 107 -2.69 21.00 -11.80
N VAL A 108 -2.00 20.28 -10.92
CA VAL A 108 -2.58 19.79 -9.66
C VAL A 108 -1.97 20.59 -8.53
N GLY A 109 -2.79 21.31 -7.77
CA GLY A 109 -2.30 22.14 -6.69
C GLY A 109 -3.38 23.06 -6.12
N ARG A 110 -2.93 24.14 -5.45
CA ARG A 110 -3.80 25.06 -4.75
C ARG A 110 -3.73 26.47 -5.34
N ILE A 111 -4.90 27.07 -5.51
CA ILE A 111 -5.03 28.50 -5.80
C ILE A 111 -5.59 29.23 -4.58
N LEU A 112 -5.06 30.42 -4.32
CA LEU A 112 -5.42 31.29 -3.20
C LEU A 112 -6.08 32.55 -3.74
N PRO A 113 -7.20 33.03 -3.16
CA PRO A 113 -7.73 34.34 -3.48
C PRO A 113 -6.69 35.43 -3.23
N TYR A 114 -6.45 36.28 -4.23
CA TYR A 114 -5.50 37.38 -4.13
C TYR A 114 -6.07 38.60 -4.84
N GLU A 115 -6.52 39.58 -4.05
CA GLU A 115 -7.27 40.75 -4.52
C GLU A 115 -8.54 40.35 -5.30
N THR A 116 -8.61 40.66 -6.60
CA THR A 116 -9.73 40.33 -7.49
C THR A 116 -9.54 39.01 -8.24
N ASP A 117 -8.34 38.44 -8.19
CA ASP A 117 -7.92 37.28 -8.97
C ASP A 117 -7.47 36.17 -7.99
N TYR A 118 -6.73 35.19 -8.49
CA TYR A 118 -6.13 34.12 -7.70
C TYR A 118 -4.61 34.12 -7.87
N ALA A 119 -3.89 33.55 -6.92
CA ALA A 119 -2.46 33.25 -7.02
C ALA A 119 -2.22 31.76 -6.84
N LEU A 120 -1.18 31.22 -7.47
CA LEU A 120 -0.72 29.87 -7.19
C LEU A 120 -0.10 29.81 -5.79
N SER A 121 -0.40 28.75 -5.04
CA SER A 121 0.36 28.46 -3.84
C SER A 121 1.76 27.94 -4.17
N ASN A 122 2.60 27.73 -3.15
CA ASN A 122 4.01 27.36 -3.32
C ASN A 122 4.24 26.03 -4.04
N VAL A 123 3.23 25.16 -4.19
CA VAL A 123 3.39 23.88 -4.87
C VAL A 123 2.27 23.60 -5.86
N ASN A 124 2.65 23.49 -7.13
CA ASN A 124 1.78 23.14 -8.23
C ASN A 124 2.50 22.17 -9.15
N LEU A 125 1.90 20.99 -9.36
CA LEU A 125 2.43 19.97 -10.25
C LEU A 125 1.95 20.25 -11.65
N THR A 126 2.88 20.60 -12.54
CA THR A 126 2.56 20.86 -13.94
C THR A 126 2.78 19.61 -14.76
N TYR A 127 1.77 19.22 -15.53
CA TYR A 127 1.82 18.09 -16.43
C TYR A 127 1.50 18.55 -17.85
N PRO A 128 2.21 17.99 -18.85
CA PRO A 128 1.95 18.34 -20.23
C PRO A 128 0.61 17.74 -20.69
N LYS A 129 -0.01 18.34 -21.71
CA LYS A 129 -1.30 17.90 -22.28
C LYS A 129 -1.37 16.39 -22.58
N GLU A 130 -0.27 15.74 -22.91
CA GLU A 130 -0.22 14.31 -23.21
C GLU A 130 -0.59 13.42 -22.00
N SER A 131 -0.32 13.88 -20.78
CA SER A 131 -0.63 13.16 -19.53
C SER A 131 -2.05 13.43 -19.01
N SER A 132 -2.82 14.26 -19.72
CA SER A 132 -4.12 14.77 -19.31
C SER A 132 -5.19 13.73 -19.03
N TYR A 133 -5.21 12.68 -19.84
CA TYR A 133 -6.28 11.68 -19.83
C TYR A 133 -6.27 10.86 -18.54
N ILE A 134 -5.11 10.33 -18.15
CA ILE A 134 -4.96 9.56 -16.92
C ILE A 134 -5.35 10.43 -15.72
N LEU A 135 -4.90 11.68 -15.70
CA LEU A 135 -5.18 12.60 -14.59
C LEU A 135 -6.67 12.93 -14.51
N LYS A 136 -7.33 13.24 -15.64
CA LYS A 136 -8.79 13.46 -15.69
C LYS A 136 -9.58 12.25 -15.19
N ARG A 137 -9.18 11.04 -15.59
CA ARG A 137 -9.87 9.80 -15.23
C ARG A 137 -9.69 9.44 -13.76
N LEU A 138 -8.47 9.59 -13.23
CA LEU A 138 -8.20 9.46 -11.79
C LEU A 138 -9.01 10.48 -10.98
N TRP A 139 -9.11 11.73 -11.47
CA TRP A 139 -9.87 12.79 -10.80
C TRP A 139 -11.39 12.55 -10.83
N LYS A 140 -11.94 12.04 -11.93
CA LYS A 140 -13.37 11.73 -12.08
C LYS A 140 -13.83 10.54 -11.22
N ASN A 141 -12.96 9.54 -11.06
CA ASN A 141 -13.25 8.35 -10.25
C ASN A 141 -13.00 8.57 -8.75
N SER A 142 -12.58 9.77 -8.37
CA SER A 142 -12.25 10.11 -7.00
C SER A 142 -13.49 10.59 -6.22
N PRO A 143 -13.62 10.25 -4.92
CA PRO A 143 -14.68 10.78 -4.07
C PRO A 143 -14.69 12.32 -4.06
N SER A 144 -15.86 12.95 -4.03
CA SER A 144 -16.02 14.41 -4.02
C SER A 144 -15.31 15.12 -2.85
N ASP A 145 -14.99 14.38 -1.78
CA ASP A 145 -14.28 14.85 -0.59
C ASP A 145 -12.75 14.69 -0.68
N ILE A 146 -12.19 14.46 -1.87
CA ILE A 146 -10.75 14.22 -2.05
C ILE A 146 -9.86 15.33 -1.47
N THR A 147 -10.35 16.57 -1.45
CA THR A 147 -9.67 17.72 -0.85
C THR A 147 -9.39 17.57 0.64
N ARG A 148 -10.10 16.66 1.34
CA ARG A 148 -9.85 16.28 2.75
C ARG A 148 -8.96 15.05 2.90
N ILE A 149 -8.83 14.22 1.87
CA ILE A 149 -8.23 12.87 1.94
C ILE A 149 -6.82 12.85 1.33
N VAL A 150 -6.53 13.69 0.33
CA VAL A 150 -5.23 13.69 -0.35
C VAL A 150 -4.18 14.32 0.56
N THR A 151 -3.40 13.45 1.20
CA THR A 151 -2.19 13.85 1.93
C THR A 151 -1.02 13.99 0.95
N PRO A 152 -0.04 14.87 1.23
CA PRO A 152 1.20 14.95 0.46
C PRO A 152 1.89 13.60 0.28
N LEU A 153 1.73 12.71 1.27
CA LEU A 153 2.25 11.35 1.24
C LEU A 153 1.58 10.49 0.14
N MET A 154 0.28 10.67 -0.11
CA MET A 154 -0.42 9.97 -1.19
C MET A 154 -0.01 10.50 -2.57
N ILE A 155 0.17 11.82 -2.72
CA ILE A 155 0.70 12.41 -3.95
C ILE A 155 2.12 11.91 -4.23
N GLU A 156 2.97 11.87 -3.20
CA GLU A 156 4.36 11.41 -3.30
C GLU A 156 4.45 9.91 -3.66
N LYS A 157 3.70 9.05 -2.95
CA LYS A 157 3.74 7.60 -3.15
C LYS A 157 3.08 7.17 -4.46
N GLU A 158 1.87 7.65 -4.75
CA GLU A 158 1.08 7.14 -5.89
C GLU A 158 1.44 7.78 -7.24
N LEU A 159 1.85 9.05 -7.25
CA LEU A 159 2.15 9.77 -8.50
C LEU A 159 3.64 9.88 -8.78
N PHE A 160 4.48 10.12 -7.77
CA PHE A 160 5.92 10.38 -7.99
C PHE A 160 6.79 9.12 -7.97
N GLN A 161 6.70 8.32 -6.91
CA GLN A 161 7.56 7.15 -6.76
C GLN A 161 7.22 6.06 -7.79
N LYS A 162 5.94 5.95 -8.16
CA LYS A 162 5.43 4.95 -9.12
C LYS A 162 5.82 5.22 -10.58
N TYR A 163 6.07 6.48 -10.96
CA TYR A 163 6.39 6.87 -12.36
C TYR A 163 7.89 7.07 -12.62
N ARG A 164 8.75 7.16 -11.61
CA ARG A 164 10.21 7.40 -11.76
C ARG A 164 11.06 6.13 -11.73
N SER A 165 10.47 4.93 -11.65
CA SER A 165 11.17 3.64 -11.56
C SER A 165 11.62 3.03 -12.89
N THR A 166 11.55 3.75 -14.02
CA THR A 166 12.16 3.29 -15.29
C THR A 166 13.49 4.01 -15.55
N PRO A 167 14.65 3.31 -15.49
CA PRO A 167 15.92 3.90 -15.89
C PRO A 167 15.98 4.03 -17.42
N LYS A 168 16.44 5.19 -17.91
CA LYS A 168 16.96 5.33 -19.27
C LYS A 168 18.48 5.41 -19.19
N GLU A 169 19.18 4.37 -19.61
CA GLU A 169 20.59 4.48 -20.00
C GLU A 169 20.79 3.98 -21.43
N LYS A 170 21.45 4.81 -22.23
CA LYS A 170 21.90 4.51 -23.59
C LYS A 170 23.29 3.87 -23.50
N ASN A 171 23.40 2.59 -23.78
CA ASN A 171 24.67 1.94 -24.14
C ASN A 171 24.61 1.59 -25.63
N ASN A 172 25.56 2.11 -26.43
CA ASN A 172 25.57 1.87 -27.88
C ASN A 172 26.28 0.55 -28.23
N LEU A 173 25.65 -0.22 -29.12
CA LEU A 173 25.97 -1.55 -29.64
C LEU A 173 27.45 -1.77 -30.03
N GLU A 174 28.08 -0.74 -30.57
CA GLU A 174 29.43 -0.80 -31.16
C GLU A 174 30.54 -1.02 -30.10
N SER A 175 30.31 -0.63 -28.85
CA SER A 175 31.22 -0.87 -27.73
C SER A 175 31.13 -2.32 -27.19
N ALA A 176 29.96 -2.94 -27.28
CA ALA A 176 29.73 -4.30 -26.79
C ALA A 176 30.29 -5.34 -27.77
N GLU A 177 30.10 -5.16 -29.08
CA GLU A 177 30.65 -6.05 -30.12
C GLU A 177 32.18 -6.14 -30.10
N LYS A 178 32.86 -5.01 -29.86
CA LYS A 178 34.33 -4.92 -29.88
C LYS A 178 34.98 -5.67 -28.70
N LYS A 179 34.28 -5.74 -27.57
CA LYS A 179 34.71 -6.49 -26.37
C LYS A 179 34.41 -7.99 -26.50
N LEU A 180 33.28 -8.36 -27.08
CA LEU A 180 32.92 -9.77 -27.34
C LEU A 180 33.86 -10.46 -28.33
N LYS A 181 34.20 -9.80 -29.45
CA LYS A 181 35.05 -10.40 -30.51
C LYS A 181 36.47 -10.73 -30.04
N HIS A 182 36.97 -10.05 -29.03
CA HIS A 182 38.31 -10.30 -28.48
C HIS A 182 38.35 -11.54 -27.55
N PHE A 183 37.22 -11.92 -26.97
CA PHE A 183 37.17 -12.96 -25.93
C PHE A 183 36.61 -14.32 -26.39
N LEU A 184 35.74 -14.39 -27.39
CA LEU A 184 34.87 -15.57 -27.55
C LEU A 184 35.36 -16.74 -28.41
N PHE A 185 36.40 -16.61 -29.25
CA PHE A 185 36.73 -17.70 -30.17
C PHE A 185 37.56 -18.86 -29.57
N PRO A 186 38.51 -18.63 -28.64
CA PRO A 186 39.26 -19.71 -27.98
C PRO A 186 38.50 -20.36 -26.80
N LEU A 187 37.64 -19.57 -26.14
CA LEU A 187 37.08 -19.90 -24.82
C LEU A 187 35.88 -20.87 -24.89
N MET A 188 35.06 -20.76 -25.94
CA MET A 188 33.83 -21.56 -26.11
C MET A 188 34.09 -23.07 -26.24
N ARG A 189 35.30 -23.48 -26.62
CA ARG A 189 35.65 -24.90 -26.79
C ARG A 189 36.19 -25.56 -25.50
N GLU A 190 36.57 -24.76 -24.50
CA GLU A 190 37.22 -25.25 -23.27
C GLU A 190 36.32 -25.14 -22.03
N LEU A 191 35.30 -24.29 -22.06
CA LEU A 191 34.59 -23.85 -20.85
C LEU A 191 33.31 -24.61 -20.46
N SER A 192 32.69 -25.38 -21.35
CA SER A 192 31.50 -26.16 -20.98
C SER A 192 31.80 -27.30 -19.99
N GLY A 193 33.07 -27.55 -19.67
CA GLY A 193 33.50 -28.59 -18.74
C GLY A 193 34.21 -28.11 -17.47
N LYS A 194 34.42 -26.80 -17.23
CA LYS A 194 35.39 -26.35 -16.21
C LYS A 194 35.06 -25.12 -15.34
N PHE A 195 33.87 -24.53 -15.37
CA PHE A 195 33.62 -23.34 -14.55
C PHE A 195 33.23 -23.63 -13.09
N ASN A 196 34.16 -23.32 -12.16
CA ASN A 196 33.86 -22.78 -10.84
C ASN A 196 33.83 -21.26 -10.99
N PHE A 197 32.70 -20.61 -10.70
CA PHE A 197 32.63 -19.16 -10.59
C PHE A 197 33.27 -18.73 -9.27
N SER A 198 34.08 -17.66 -9.29
CA SER A 198 34.83 -17.22 -8.11
C SER A 198 33.92 -16.56 -7.06
N SER A 199 32.81 -16.00 -7.52
CA SER A 199 31.78 -15.36 -6.70
C SER A 199 30.42 -15.39 -7.41
N ASN A 200 29.34 -15.13 -6.66
CA ASN A 200 28.01 -14.95 -7.22
C ASN A 200 27.90 -13.73 -8.14
N ASP A 201 28.71 -12.70 -7.94
CA ASP A 201 28.68 -11.49 -8.77
C ASP A 201 29.16 -11.76 -10.20
N GLU A 202 30.19 -12.60 -10.37
CA GLU A 202 30.65 -13.05 -11.69
C GLU A 202 29.59 -13.92 -12.41
N LEU A 203 28.84 -14.72 -11.64
CA LEU A 203 27.74 -15.51 -12.18
C LEU A 203 26.57 -14.63 -12.61
N ILE A 204 26.21 -13.62 -11.81
CA ILE A 204 25.15 -12.65 -12.12
C ILE A 204 25.54 -11.81 -13.34
N GLU A 205 26.78 -11.34 -13.42
CA GLU A 205 27.28 -10.57 -14.56
C GLU A 205 27.29 -11.42 -15.84
N PHE A 206 27.70 -12.69 -15.75
CA PHE A 206 27.61 -13.64 -16.86
C PHE A 206 26.16 -13.89 -17.30
N GLN A 207 25.24 -14.10 -16.36
CA GLN A 207 23.81 -14.30 -16.65
C GLN A 207 23.20 -13.06 -17.30
N GLN A 208 23.54 -11.86 -16.82
CA GLN A 208 23.08 -10.60 -17.39
C GLN A 208 23.51 -10.45 -18.85
N LEU A 209 24.81 -10.67 -19.12
CA LEU A 209 25.37 -10.59 -20.47
C LEU A 209 24.81 -11.66 -21.41
N PHE A 210 24.51 -12.86 -20.89
CA PHE A 210 23.87 -13.92 -21.65
C PHE A 210 22.43 -13.56 -22.03
N MET A 211 21.66 -12.99 -21.08
CA MET A 211 20.28 -12.56 -21.32
C MET A 211 20.21 -11.38 -22.31
N ASP A 212 21.14 -10.44 -22.22
CA ASP A 212 21.26 -9.34 -23.19
C ASP A 212 21.59 -9.90 -24.58
N PHE A 213 22.55 -10.83 -24.68
CA PHE A 213 22.86 -11.49 -25.93
C PHE A 213 21.63 -12.23 -26.51
N TRP A 214 20.88 -12.94 -25.66
CA TRP A 214 19.68 -13.67 -26.07
C TRP A 214 18.59 -12.75 -26.63
N ASN A 215 18.36 -11.59 -25.99
CA ASN A 215 17.30 -10.66 -26.37
C ASN A 215 17.65 -9.79 -27.58
N PHE A 216 18.93 -9.49 -27.80
CA PHE A 216 19.38 -8.61 -28.89
C PHE A 216 19.91 -9.34 -30.13
N SER A 217 20.08 -10.65 -30.09
CA SER A 217 20.55 -11.42 -31.24
C SER A 217 19.43 -11.74 -32.22
N SER A 218 19.68 -11.53 -33.52
CA SER A 218 18.80 -11.96 -34.61
C SER A 218 18.68 -13.48 -34.66
N ARG A 219 17.46 -14.03 -34.80
CA ARG A 219 17.23 -15.48 -34.84
C ARG A 219 16.36 -15.87 -36.04
N ASP A 220 16.68 -17.00 -36.67
CA ASP A 220 15.98 -17.47 -37.87
C ASP A 220 14.53 -17.84 -37.58
N GLU A 221 14.25 -18.40 -36.40
CA GLU A 221 12.88 -18.66 -35.90
C GLU A 221 12.02 -17.39 -35.74
N PHE A 222 12.67 -16.22 -35.76
CA PHE A 222 12.08 -14.89 -35.68
C PHE A 222 12.23 -14.10 -36.99
N GLY A 223 12.52 -14.80 -38.10
CA GLY A 223 12.65 -14.20 -39.43
C GLY A 223 13.85 -13.27 -39.56
N GLY A 224 14.94 -13.55 -38.83
CA GLY A 224 16.16 -12.75 -38.83
C GLY A 224 16.10 -11.53 -37.91
N LYS A 225 15.08 -11.44 -37.05
CA LYS A 225 14.92 -10.37 -36.05
C LYS A 225 15.23 -10.88 -34.65
N SER A 226 15.58 -9.99 -33.73
CA SER A 226 15.77 -10.32 -32.32
C SER A 226 14.42 -10.37 -31.57
N PRO A 227 14.36 -11.07 -30.42
CA PRO A 227 13.21 -11.01 -29.52
C PRO A 227 12.76 -9.58 -29.18
N GLU A 228 13.70 -8.65 -28.99
CA GLU A 228 13.42 -7.24 -28.75
C GLU A 228 12.71 -6.58 -29.96
N GLU A 229 13.19 -6.83 -31.19
CA GLU A 229 12.64 -6.26 -32.42
C GLU A 229 11.23 -6.78 -32.75
N ILE A 230 10.89 -7.99 -32.29
CA ILE A 230 9.52 -8.50 -32.35
C ILE A 230 8.63 -7.76 -31.34
N ASN A 231 9.15 -7.48 -30.14
CA ASN A 231 8.44 -6.77 -29.09
C ASN A 231 8.23 -5.27 -29.44
N GLU A 232 9.11 -4.70 -30.28
CA GLU A 232 9.06 -3.33 -30.81
C GLU A 232 8.13 -3.13 -32.02
N GLN A 233 7.05 -3.90 -32.18
CA GLN A 233 5.91 -3.42 -32.97
C GLN A 233 5.19 -2.28 -32.24
N LYS A 234 5.79 -1.08 -32.29
CA LYS A 234 5.45 0.19 -31.63
C LYS A 234 3.96 0.37 -31.31
N ILE A 235 3.55 -0.11 -30.13
CA ILE A 235 2.34 0.32 -29.44
C ILE A 235 2.65 1.73 -28.90
N GLY A 236 1.91 2.74 -29.37
CA GLY A 236 2.11 4.11 -28.93
C GLY A 236 1.75 4.30 -27.44
N PRO A 237 2.26 5.34 -26.79
CA PRO A 237 1.96 5.60 -25.38
C PRO A 237 0.45 5.66 -25.13
N LYS A 238 -0.34 6.24 -26.02
CA LYS A 238 -1.79 6.36 -25.85
C LYS A 238 -2.50 5.02 -25.97
N GLU A 239 -2.11 4.21 -26.94
CA GLU A 239 -2.60 2.84 -27.10
C GLU A 239 -2.24 1.98 -25.87
N LYS A 240 -1.05 2.15 -25.27
CA LYS A 240 -0.68 1.48 -24.00
C LYS A 240 -1.56 1.91 -22.83
N GLU A 241 -1.82 3.22 -22.69
CA GLU A 241 -2.71 3.74 -21.64
C GLU A 241 -4.12 3.18 -21.76
N LEU A 242 -4.71 3.25 -22.97
CA LEU A 242 -6.05 2.76 -23.24
C LEU A 242 -6.17 1.24 -23.06
N THR A 243 -5.09 0.49 -23.35
CA THR A 243 -5.05 -0.95 -23.11
C THR A 243 -5.11 -1.30 -21.63
N ARG A 244 -4.35 -0.59 -20.78
CA ARG A 244 -4.41 -0.79 -19.32
C ARG A 244 -5.80 -0.45 -18.78
N ASP A 245 -6.39 0.60 -19.31
CA ASP A 245 -7.67 1.09 -18.87
C ASP A 245 -8.84 0.17 -19.28
N LEU A 246 -8.76 -0.39 -20.48
CA LEU A 246 -9.63 -1.47 -20.92
C LEU A 246 -9.57 -2.67 -19.97
N MET A 247 -8.37 -3.06 -19.49
CA MET A 247 -8.24 -4.15 -18.51
C MET A 247 -8.98 -3.85 -17.21
N PHE A 248 -8.85 -2.64 -16.66
CA PHE A 248 -9.57 -2.24 -15.45
C PHE A 248 -11.08 -2.20 -15.65
N TYR A 249 -11.54 -1.70 -16.80
CA TYR A 249 -12.97 -1.66 -17.13
C TYR A 249 -13.56 -3.07 -17.25
N VAL A 250 -12.86 -3.98 -17.94
CA VAL A 250 -13.27 -5.38 -18.04
C VAL A 250 -13.31 -6.03 -16.65
N GLN A 251 -12.34 -5.74 -15.78
CA GLN A 251 -12.31 -6.25 -14.41
C GLN A 251 -13.48 -5.74 -13.55
N SER A 252 -13.91 -4.49 -13.72
CA SER A 252 -15.04 -3.94 -12.95
C SER A 252 -16.41 -4.39 -13.44
N GLU A 253 -16.53 -4.70 -14.74
CA GLU A 253 -17.82 -4.99 -15.39
C GLU A 253 -18.13 -6.48 -15.53
N VAL A 254 -17.09 -7.32 -15.59
CA VAL A 254 -17.24 -8.76 -15.79
C VAL A 254 -16.89 -9.50 -14.50
N ASP A 255 -17.92 -9.94 -13.79
CA ASP A 255 -17.77 -10.85 -12.65
C ASP A 255 -17.72 -12.31 -13.14
N PRO A 256 -16.58 -13.02 -12.99
CA PRO A 256 -16.44 -14.41 -13.42
C PRO A 256 -17.44 -15.36 -12.77
N GLY A 257 -17.94 -15.04 -11.57
CA GLY A 257 -18.89 -15.88 -10.82
C GLY A 257 -20.26 -16.02 -11.49
N ASN A 258 -20.58 -15.16 -12.46
CA ASN A 258 -21.86 -15.20 -13.18
C ASN A 258 -21.87 -16.13 -14.40
N PHE A 259 -20.74 -16.80 -14.71
CA PHE A 259 -20.60 -17.62 -15.92
C PHE A 259 -20.29 -19.07 -15.58
N SER A 260 -20.95 -20.01 -16.28
CA SER A 260 -20.85 -21.44 -15.97
C SER A 260 -19.65 -22.13 -16.64
N ASN A 261 -19.08 -21.50 -17.67
CA ASN A 261 -17.94 -22.03 -18.41
C ASN A 261 -17.06 -20.89 -18.99
N GLN A 262 -15.81 -21.24 -19.30
CA GLN A 262 -14.81 -20.29 -19.80
C GLN A 262 -15.18 -19.70 -21.16
N ASP A 263 -15.92 -20.42 -22.00
CA ASP A 263 -16.33 -19.92 -23.33
C ASP A 263 -17.38 -18.82 -23.24
N GLU A 264 -18.32 -18.92 -22.30
CA GLU A 264 -19.29 -17.86 -21.99
C GLU A 264 -18.61 -16.63 -21.40
N LEU A 265 -17.68 -16.83 -20.46
CA LEU A 265 -16.88 -15.75 -19.89
C LEU A 265 -16.06 -15.03 -20.96
N ASN A 266 -15.36 -15.77 -21.82
CA ASN A 266 -14.58 -15.19 -22.93
C ASN A 266 -15.47 -14.41 -23.92
N LYS A 267 -16.70 -14.90 -24.19
CA LYS A 267 -17.66 -14.16 -25.04
C LYS A 267 -18.09 -12.86 -24.39
N GLU A 268 -18.34 -12.84 -23.08
CA GLU A 268 -18.75 -11.62 -22.39
C GLU A 268 -17.61 -10.62 -22.23
N VAL A 269 -16.39 -11.09 -21.95
CA VAL A 269 -15.17 -10.25 -21.98
C VAL A 269 -15.02 -9.58 -23.34
N LYS A 270 -15.19 -10.32 -24.45
CA LYS A 270 -15.14 -9.74 -25.79
C LYS A 270 -16.24 -8.70 -26.03
N LYS A 271 -17.48 -8.94 -25.62
CA LYS A 271 -18.56 -7.95 -25.75
C LYS A 271 -18.27 -6.70 -24.92
N CYS A 272 -17.77 -6.86 -23.70
CA CYS A 272 -17.40 -5.77 -22.81
C CYS A 272 -16.29 -4.92 -23.43
N GLN A 273 -15.28 -5.58 -24.01
CA GLN A 273 -14.20 -4.95 -24.76
C GLN A 273 -14.70 -4.15 -25.98
N GLU A 274 -15.53 -4.76 -26.83
CA GLU A 274 -16.12 -4.10 -28.00
C GLU A 274 -16.97 -2.88 -27.60
N ARG A 275 -17.79 -3.03 -26.56
CA ARG A 275 -18.60 -1.94 -26.00
C ARG A 275 -17.72 -0.77 -25.57
N TRP A 276 -16.64 -1.04 -24.84
CA TRP A 276 -15.74 -0.01 -24.35
C TRP A 276 -14.97 0.70 -25.46
N LEU A 277 -14.45 -0.06 -26.43
CA LEU A 277 -13.66 0.46 -27.54
C LEU A 277 -14.45 1.42 -28.45
N HIS A 278 -15.77 1.21 -28.55
CA HIS A 278 -16.66 1.95 -29.43
C HIS A 278 -17.59 2.94 -28.72
N GLN A 279 -17.53 3.03 -27.39
CA GLN A 279 -18.30 4.02 -26.64
C GLN A 279 -17.54 5.35 -26.53
N PRO A 280 -18.14 6.50 -26.90
CA PRO A 280 -17.55 7.81 -26.72
C PRO A 280 -17.23 8.11 -25.25
N GLN A 281 -16.03 8.64 -24.99
CA GLN A 281 -15.57 9.02 -23.65
C GLN A 281 -15.36 10.53 -23.57
N GLU A 282 -15.92 11.15 -22.54
CA GLU A 282 -15.80 12.60 -22.28
C GLU A 282 -14.33 13.01 -22.11
N GLU A 283 -13.52 12.15 -21.51
CA GLU A 283 -12.09 12.34 -21.25
C GLU A 283 -11.24 12.31 -22.53
N LEU A 284 -11.80 11.76 -23.61
CA LEU A 284 -11.22 11.72 -24.96
C LEU A 284 -11.88 12.75 -25.90
N ASP A 285 -12.42 13.85 -25.34
CA ASP A 285 -13.12 14.89 -26.08
C ASP A 285 -14.30 14.32 -26.90
N HIS A 286 -15.06 13.39 -26.29
CA HIS A 286 -16.16 12.64 -26.90
C HIS A 286 -15.78 11.75 -28.08
N LYS A 287 -14.50 11.40 -28.24
CA LYS A 287 -14.06 10.34 -29.14
C LYS A 287 -14.13 8.96 -28.48
N THR A 288 -14.17 7.92 -29.29
CA THR A 288 -14.04 6.54 -28.84
C THR A 288 -12.56 6.19 -28.61
N PRO A 289 -12.24 5.26 -27.68
CA PRO A 289 -10.88 4.75 -27.54
C PRO A 289 -10.28 4.24 -28.85
N TRP A 290 -11.09 3.60 -29.69
CA TRP A 290 -10.64 3.08 -30.98
C TRP A 290 -10.20 4.18 -31.96
N GLU A 291 -10.95 5.26 -32.07
CA GLU A 291 -10.57 6.41 -32.91
C GLU A 291 -9.25 7.02 -32.47
N VAL A 292 -9.04 7.16 -31.15
CA VAL A 292 -7.81 7.72 -30.58
C VAL A 292 -6.60 6.81 -30.85
N ILE A 293 -6.78 5.48 -30.79
CA ILE A 293 -5.74 4.50 -31.13
C ILE A 293 -5.36 4.61 -32.61
N LEU A 294 -6.35 4.69 -33.51
CA LEU A 294 -6.10 4.82 -34.95
C LEU A 294 -5.41 6.14 -35.31
N GLU A 295 -5.77 7.24 -34.66
CA GLU A 295 -5.11 8.53 -34.81
C GLU A 295 -3.64 8.48 -34.38
N GLU A 296 -3.35 7.86 -33.23
CA GLU A 296 -1.98 7.68 -32.75
C GLU A 296 -1.15 6.79 -33.70
N ARG A 297 -1.72 5.67 -34.13
CA ARG A 297 -1.10 4.73 -35.08
C ARG A 297 -0.74 5.41 -36.40
N LYS A 298 -1.65 6.23 -36.94
CA LYS A 298 -1.41 7.03 -38.15
C LYS A 298 -0.28 8.04 -37.93
N ARG A 299 -0.24 8.72 -36.78
CA ARG A 299 0.82 9.67 -36.41
C ARG A 299 2.19 8.99 -36.29
N LEU A 300 2.24 7.77 -35.78
CA LEU A 300 3.47 7.00 -35.58
C LEU A 300 3.92 6.20 -36.82
N GLY A 301 3.18 6.30 -37.94
CA GLY A 301 3.50 5.56 -39.18
C GLY A 301 3.29 4.05 -39.06
N ASN A 302 2.43 3.59 -38.15
CA ASN A 302 2.16 2.18 -37.88
C ASN A 302 0.68 1.84 -38.14
N PRO A 303 0.25 1.59 -39.40
CA PRO A 303 -1.16 1.54 -39.79
C PRO A 303 -1.81 0.17 -39.52
N ARG A 304 -1.59 -0.40 -38.33
CA ARG A 304 -2.31 -1.61 -37.89
C ARG A 304 -3.81 -1.32 -37.83
N LYS A 305 -4.60 -2.18 -38.46
CA LYS A 305 -6.06 -2.07 -38.53
C LYS A 305 -6.77 -2.93 -37.50
N ASP A 306 -6.04 -3.86 -36.88
CA ASP A 306 -6.51 -4.80 -35.89
C ASP A 306 -6.19 -4.33 -34.46
N TYR A 307 -7.04 -4.68 -33.51
CA TYR A 307 -6.76 -4.54 -32.09
C TYR A 307 -6.39 -5.93 -31.54
N SER A 308 -5.11 -6.27 -31.61
CA SER A 308 -4.60 -7.62 -31.33
C SER A 308 -4.53 -8.01 -29.85
N ILE A 309 -5.15 -7.23 -28.96
CA ILE A 309 -5.16 -7.49 -27.53
C ILE A 309 -6.30 -8.43 -27.19
N SER A 310 -5.92 -9.66 -26.84
CA SER A 310 -6.82 -10.64 -26.24
C SER A 310 -6.77 -10.49 -24.73
N ILE A 311 -7.91 -10.18 -24.12
CA ILE A 311 -8.07 -10.21 -22.66
C ILE A 311 -8.71 -11.54 -22.30
N THR A 312 -8.07 -12.27 -21.41
CA THR A 312 -8.62 -13.48 -20.81
C THR A 312 -8.75 -13.22 -19.33
N ILE A 313 -9.96 -13.35 -18.79
CA ILE A 313 -10.13 -13.45 -17.35
C ILE A 313 -10.02 -14.94 -17.02
N THR A 314 -8.92 -15.28 -16.37
CA THR A 314 -8.83 -16.55 -15.66
C THR A 314 -9.40 -16.27 -14.29
N PRO A 315 -10.54 -16.88 -13.91
CA PRO A 315 -10.91 -16.90 -12.51
C PRO A 315 -9.69 -17.45 -11.79
N VAL A 316 -9.08 -16.62 -10.95
CA VAL A 316 -8.26 -17.18 -9.89
C VAL A 316 -9.30 -17.85 -9.01
N SER A 317 -9.61 -19.12 -9.32
CA SER A 317 -9.83 -20.03 -8.21
C SER A 317 -8.61 -19.78 -7.37
N CYS A 318 -8.80 -19.14 -6.21
CA CYS A 318 -7.80 -19.25 -5.19
C CYS A 318 -7.61 -20.76 -5.11
N GLY A 319 -6.47 -21.23 -5.61
CA GLY A 319 -6.24 -22.63 -5.94
C GLY A 319 -6.18 -23.50 -4.70
N MET A 320 -6.78 -23.06 -3.60
CA MET A 320 -7.52 -23.99 -2.80
C MET A 320 -8.75 -24.44 -3.63
N LYS A 321 -8.58 -25.54 -4.39
CA LYS A 321 -9.48 -26.66 -4.09
C LYS A 321 -9.55 -26.72 -2.56
N GLU A 322 -10.66 -27.07 -1.95
CA GLU A 322 -10.55 -27.69 -0.63
C GLU A 322 -9.70 -28.98 -0.81
N GLU A 323 -8.38 -28.87 -1.09
CA GLU A 323 -7.39 -29.61 -0.35
C GLU A 323 -7.82 -29.34 1.08
N TYR A 324 -8.55 -30.33 1.57
CA TYR A 324 -8.90 -30.50 2.95
C TYR A 324 -7.68 -30.01 3.72
N ILE A 325 -7.74 -28.79 4.29
CA ILE A 325 -6.65 -28.33 5.15
C ILE A 325 -6.68 -29.36 6.25
N ASP A 326 -5.69 -30.24 6.25
CA ASP A 326 -5.69 -31.37 7.16
C ASP A 326 -5.31 -30.85 8.55
N LEU A 327 -6.33 -30.37 9.24
CA LEU A 327 -6.25 -29.84 10.58
C LEU A 327 -6.20 -30.98 11.63
N THR A 328 -6.28 -32.25 11.21
CA THR A 328 -6.32 -33.40 12.13
C THR A 328 -5.00 -33.64 12.85
N GLY A 329 -3.88 -33.19 12.26
CA GLY A 329 -2.55 -33.25 12.88
C GLY A 329 -2.37 -32.27 14.05
N LEU A 330 -3.14 -31.17 14.09
CA LEU A 330 -3.01 -30.13 15.10
C LEU A 330 -3.68 -30.53 16.42
N ASN A 331 -2.92 -30.44 17.50
CA ASN A 331 -3.35 -30.90 18.82
C ASN A 331 -2.76 -30.03 19.95
N MET A 332 -3.14 -30.35 21.19
CA MET A 332 -2.74 -29.59 22.38
C MET A 332 -1.23 -29.56 22.64
N LYS A 333 -0.44 -30.47 22.05
CA LYS A 333 1.03 -30.45 22.17
C LYS A 333 1.66 -29.33 21.37
N ASP A 334 1.01 -28.91 20.28
CA ASP A 334 1.52 -27.86 19.39
C ASP A 334 1.31 -26.48 20.03
N THR A 335 0.16 -26.30 20.69
CA THR A 335 -0.10 -25.15 21.56
C THR A 335 -1.18 -25.47 22.58
N PRO A 336 -1.16 -24.90 23.81
CA PRO A 336 -2.27 -25.04 24.75
C PRO A 336 -3.41 -24.03 24.55
N LEU A 337 -3.33 -23.12 23.55
CA LEU A 337 -4.22 -21.96 23.42
C LEU A 337 -5.70 -22.28 23.53
N VAL A 338 -6.19 -23.28 22.81
CA VAL A 338 -7.61 -23.65 22.84
C VAL A 338 -8.02 -24.09 24.24
N LYS A 339 -7.16 -24.83 24.94
CA LYS A 339 -7.45 -25.33 26.28
C LYS A 339 -7.50 -24.21 27.31
N ASP A 340 -6.57 -23.26 27.21
CA ASP A 340 -6.51 -22.09 28.08
C ASP A 340 -7.69 -21.15 27.80
N LEU A 341 -8.05 -20.94 26.52
CA LEU A 341 -9.22 -20.18 26.12
C LEU A 341 -10.52 -20.82 26.63
N GLU A 342 -10.68 -22.14 26.49
CA GLU A 342 -11.86 -22.83 27.02
C GLU A 342 -11.93 -22.69 28.55
N THR A 343 -10.81 -22.87 29.25
CA THR A 343 -10.70 -22.67 30.70
C THR A 343 -11.11 -21.26 31.11
N PHE A 344 -10.67 -20.27 30.35
CA PHE A 344 -11.03 -18.86 30.55
C PHE A 344 -12.54 -18.62 30.40
N VAL A 345 -13.16 -19.13 29.33
CA VAL A 345 -14.61 -18.96 29.11
C VAL A 345 -15.43 -19.73 30.14
N TYR A 346 -15.03 -20.97 30.47
CA TYR A 346 -15.70 -21.78 31.50
C TYR A 346 -15.63 -21.15 32.90
N TYR A 347 -14.61 -20.35 33.20
CA TYR A 347 -14.58 -19.62 34.45
C TYR A 347 -15.79 -18.70 34.60
N PHE A 348 -16.18 -18.00 33.53
CA PHE A 348 -17.31 -17.07 33.54
C PHE A 348 -18.69 -17.75 33.47
N THR A 349 -18.77 -19.02 33.08
CA THR A 349 -20.03 -19.77 33.20
C THR A 349 -20.34 -20.12 34.65
N LYS A 350 -19.31 -20.34 35.47
CA LYS A 350 -19.43 -20.72 36.89
C LYS A 350 -19.37 -19.54 37.84
N ASN A 351 -18.72 -18.45 37.44
CA ASN A 351 -18.45 -17.31 38.32
C ASN A 351 -19.07 -16.03 37.75
N ARG A 352 -19.82 -15.32 38.59
CA ARG A 352 -20.29 -13.97 38.26
C ARG A 352 -19.18 -12.96 38.49
N VAL A 353 -18.65 -12.40 37.42
CA VAL A 353 -17.54 -11.44 37.47
C VAL A 353 -17.99 -10.08 36.95
N LYS A 354 -17.79 -9.04 37.77
CA LYS A 354 -18.01 -7.65 37.39
C LYS A 354 -16.68 -6.99 37.04
N VAL A 355 -16.61 -6.33 35.90
CA VAL A 355 -15.40 -5.62 35.45
C VAL A 355 -15.18 -4.33 36.23
N THR A 356 -13.94 -3.82 36.20
CA THR A 356 -13.60 -2.53 36.81
C THR A 356 -14.32 -1.37 36.12
N LEU A 357 -14.74 -0.35 36.88
CA LEU A 357 -15.56 0.75 36.35
C LEU A 357 -14.84 1.60 35.28
N LYS A 358 -13.55 1.88 35.50
CA LYS A 358 -12.77 2.80 34.65
C LYS A 358 -12.38 2.18 33.31
N ASN A 359 -11.75 1.00 33.35
CA ASN A 359 -11.12 0.39 32.18
C ASN A 359 -11.86 -0.85 31.68
N ARG A 360 -12.92 -1.27 32.37
CA ARG A 360 -13.68 -2.50 32.07
C ARG A 360 -12.82 -3.77 32.06
N TRP A 361 -11.77 -3.80 32.88
CA TRP A 361 -10.90 -4.97 33.03
C TRP A 361 -11.52 -6.01 33.97
N ILE A 362 -11.20 -7.28 33.71
CA ILE A 362 -11.44 -8.35 34.68
C ILE A 362 -10.58 -8.07 35.92
N PRO A 363 -11.15 -8.05 37.14
CA PRO A 363 -10.36 -7.73 38.33
C PRO A 363 -9.22 -8.72 38.54
N PHE A 364 -8.04 -8.22 38.94
CA PHE A 364 -6.82 -9.00 39.15
C PHE A 364 -7.00 -10.34 39.90
N LYS A 365 -7.83 -10.35 40.97
CA LYS A 365 -8.14 -11.58 41.73
C LYS A 365 -8.74 -12.71 40.88
N HIS A 366 -9.53 -12.37 39.87
CA HIS A 366 -10.14 -13.36 38.98
C HIS A 366 -9.14 -13.83 37.93
N LEU A 367 -8.29 -12.92 37.42
CA LEU A 367 -7.20 -13.28 36.51
C LEU A 367 -6.26 -14.33 37.12
N LYS A 368 -5.91 -14.17 38.40
CA LYS A 368 -5.08 -15.14 39.14
C LYS A 368 -5.72 -16.53 39.21
N LEU A 369 -6.99 -16.60 39.60
CA LEU A 369 -7.73 -17.87 39.69
C LEU A 369 -7.90 -18.55 38.32
N ILE A 370 -8.03 -17.76 37.25
CA ILE A 370 -8.10 -18.30 35.89
C ILE A 370 -6.73 -18.84 35.48
N GLU A 371 -5.67 -18.04 35.67
CA GLU A 371 -4.32 -18.40 35.26
C GLU A 371 -3.74 -19.58 36.03
N GLU A 372 -4.13 -19.80 37.29
CA GLU A 372 -3.79 -21.01 38.06
C GLU A 372 -4.12 -22.29 37.29
N ASN A 373 -5.15 -22.26 36.44
CA ASN A 373 -5.60 -23.39 35.63
C ASN A 373 -5.10 -23.34 34.17
N PHE A 374 -4.40 -22.29 33.76
CA PHE A 374 -3.77 -22.21 32.44
C PHE A 374 -2.54 -23.09 32.36
N ILE A 375 -2.26 -23.62 31.17
CA ILE A 375 -1.02 -24.31 30.85
C ILE A 375 0.07 -23.27 30.59
N ASN A 376 -0.21 -22.24 29.76
CA ASN A 376 0.70 -21.11 29.57
C ASN A 376 0.53 -20.09 30.70
N LYS A 377 1.60 -19.89 31.47
CA LYS A 377 1.59 -19.07 32.68
C LYS A 377 2.00 -17.63 32.41
N ASP A 378 1.28 -16.68 33.02
CA ASP A 378 1.70 -15.29 33.13
C ASP A 378 2.44 -15.10 34.47
N ILE A 379 3.40 -14.18 34.52
CA ILE A 379 4.13 -13.90 35.75
C ILE A 379 3.29 -12.95 36.61
N PHE A 380 2.77 -13.41 37.75
CA PHE A 380 2.03 -12.57 38.72
C PHE A 380 2.90 -11.94 39.83
N ASN A 381 4.17 -12.34 39.92
CA ASN A 381 5.11 -11.86 40.92
C ASN A 381 6.34 -11.24 40.24
N PHE A 382 6.69 -10.01 40.59
CA PHE A 382 7.90 -9.34 40.13
C PHE A 382 8.84 -9.09 41.31
N LEU A 383 10.10 -9.54 41.20
CA LEU A 383 11.11 -9.45 42.27
C LEU A 383 10.61 -9.97 43.64
N GLY A 384 9.88 -11.09 43.62
CA GLY A 384 9.35 -11.73 44.82
C GLY A 384 8.18 -11.00 45.48
N LYS A 385 7.64 -9.94 44.86
CA LYS A 385 6.44 -9.24 45.31
C LYS A 385 5.30 -9.46 44.34
N GLU A 386 4.11 -9.70 44.88
CA GLU A 386 2.89 -9.79 44.08
C GLU A 386 2.63 -8.44 43.39
N GLU A 387 2.38 -8.51 42.09
CA GLU A 387 2.00 -7.36 41.28
C GLU A 387 0.66 -6.78 41.72
N LYS A 388 0.45 -5.48 41.47
CA LYS A 388 -0.67 -4.72 42.03
C LYS A 388 -1.80 -4.53 41.01
N ARG A 389 -2.99 -4.21 41.53
CA ARG A 389 -4.14 -3.78 40.72
C ARG A 389 -3.74 -2.59 39.82
N GLY A 390 -4.06 -2.66 38.54
CA GLY A 390 -3.60 -1.70 37.52
C GLY A 390 -2.61 -2.32 36.52
N GLU A 391 -1.98 -3.43 36.89
CA GLU A 391 -0.99 -4.14 36.06
C GLU A 391 -1.62 -5.27 35.25
N GLU A 392 -2.96 -5.36 35.19
CA GLU A 392 -3.67 -6.36 34.38
C GLU A 392 -3.15 -6.44 32.93
N PRO A 393 -2.92 -5.32 32.20
CA PRO A 393 -2.38 -5.37 30.84
C PRO A 393 -0.99 -5.98 30.70
N PHE A 394 -0.21 -6.05 31.78
CA PHE A 394 1.11 -6.70 31.79
C PHE A 394 1.03 -8.23 31.78
N LYS A 395 -0.15 -8.80 32.03
CA LYS A 395 -0.43 -10.23 31.89
C LYS A 395 -0.75 -10.55 30.43
N ARG A 396 0.30 -10.52 29.60
CA ARG A 396 0.17 -10.49 28.13
C ARG A 396 -0.63 -11.68 27.60
N TYR A 397 -0.44 -12.88 28.17
CA TYR A 397 -1.11 -14.08 27.65
C TYR A 397 -2.60 -14.09 27.99
N ILE A 398 -2.98 -13.90 29.26
CA ILE A 398 -4.38 -13.87 29.66
C ILE A 398 -5.11 -12.65 29.08
N CYS A 399 -4.43 -11.52 28.87
CA CYS A 399 -4.98 -10.40 28.12
C CYS A 399 -5.25 -10.78 26.68
N PHE A 400 -4.32 -11.47 26.00
CA PHE A 400 -4.53 -11.97 24.66
C PHE A 400 -5.75 -12.90 24.60
N ILE A 401 -5.89 -13.84 25.54
CA ILE A 401 -7.06 -14.72 25.66
C ILE A 401 -8.36 -13.91 25.87
N ASP A 402 -8.36 -12.88 26.71
CA ASP A 402 -9.54 -12.03 26.94
C ASP A 402 -9.96 -11.30 25.66
N PHE A 403 -9.01 -10.64 24.98
CA PHE A 403 -9.28 -9.93 23.73
C PHE A 403 -9.76 -10.88 22.64
N LEU A 404 -9.14 -12.05 22.52
CA LEU A 404 -9.52 -13.07 21.55
C LEU A 404 -10.92 -13.61 21.83
N SER A 405 -11.24 -13.94 23.09
CA SER A 405 -12.56 -14.42 23.51
C SER A 405 -13.67 -13.40 23.28
N ARG A 406 -13.37 -12.10 23.42
CA ARG A 406 -14.30 -11.00 23.09
C ARG A 406 -14.50 -10.84 21.60
N ALA A 407 -13.41 -10.89 20.82
CA ALA A 407 -13.46 -10.78 19.37
C ALA A 407 -14.21 -11.96 18.72
N ALA A 408 -14.02 -13.16 19.26
CA ALA A 408 -14.78 -14.36 18.92
C ALA A 408 -16.22 -14.35 19.45
N LYS A 409 -16.62 -13.33 20.24
CA LYS A 409 -17.95 -13.21 20.85
C LYS A 409 -18.34 -14.38 21.78
N PHE A 410 -17.37 -15.09 22.34
CA PHE A 410 -17.61 -16.09 23.39
C PHE A 410 -18.02 -15.44 24.70
N ILE A 411 -17.44 -14.27 24.98
CA ILE A 411 -17.81 -13.43 26.12
C ILE A 411 -18.11 -12.00 25.72
N TYR A 412 -18.94 -11.32 26.49
CA TYR A 412 -19.23 -9.89 26.34
C TYR A 412 -19.49 -9.25 27.70
N ILE A 413 -19.47 -7.90 27.76
CA ILE A 413 -19.81 -7.16 28.98
C ILE A 413 -21.22 -6.58 28.81
N ASP A 414 -22.11 -6.90 29.74
CA ASP A 414 -23.46 -6.33 29.74
C ASP A 414 -23.48 -4.85 30.18
N LYS A 415 -24.64 -4.20 30.04
CA LYS A 415 -24.82 -2.79 30.42
C LYS A 415 -24.53 -2.51 31.90
N LYS A 416 -24.56 -3.54 32.76
CA LYS A 416 -24.30 -3.44 34.20
C LYS A 416 -22.83 -3.73 34.55
N GLY A 417 -21.99 -4.04 33.56
CA GLY A 417 -20.57 -4.32 33.73
C GLY A 417 -20.27 -5.76 34.13
N TRP A 418 -21.20 -6.71 33.95
CA TRP A 418 -20.92 -8.13 34.18
C TRP A 418 -20.42 -8.81 32.92
N VAL A 419 -19.44 -9.69 33.07
CA VAL A 419 -19.01 -10.58 32.00
C VAL A 419 -20.06 -11.67 31.81
N GLN A 420 -20.57 -11.80 30.59
CA GLN A 420 -21.55 -12.79 30.18
C GLN A 420 -20.95 -13.72 29.13
N VAL A 421 -21.36 -14.99 29.14
CA VAL A 421 -20.94 -15.99 28.16
C VAL A 421 -22.04 -16.18 27.11
N ASN A 422 -21.66 -16.15 25.84
CA ASN A 422 -22.54 -16.57 24.76
C ASN A 422 -22.55 -18.10 24.67
N ALA A 423 -23.34 -18.74 25.53
CA ALA A 423 -23.31 -20.18 25.74
C ALA A 423 -23.58 -21.00 24.45
N ARG A 424 -24.47 -20.52 23.58
CA ARG A 424 -24.76 -21.18 22.31
C ARG A 424 -23.55 -21.16 21.39
N HIS A 425 -23.00 -19.98 21.14
CA HIS A 425 -21.88 -19.82 20.20
C HIS A 425 -20.61 -20.51 20.70
N PHE A 426 -20.35 -20.42 22.02
CA PHE A 426 -19.21 -21.13 22.60
C PHE A 426 -19.38 -22.64 22.54
N LYS A 427 -20.60 -23.18 22.71
CA LYS A 427 -20.86 -24.61 22.54
C LYS A 427 -20.60 -25.07 21.10
N GLU A 428 -21.08 -24.31 20.11
CA GLU A 428 -20.83 -24.58 18.69
C GLU A 428 -19.32 -24.60 18.38
N PHE A 429 -18.55 -23.70 18.99
CA PHE A 429 -17.08 -23.71 18.90
C PHE A 429 -16.46 -24.93 19.60
N SER A 430 -16.89 -25.26 20.82
CA SER A 430 -16.35 -26.36 21.63
C SER A 430 -16.55 -27.74 21.00
N GLU A 431 -17.53 -27.92 20.12
CA GLU A 431 -17.81 -29.18 19.42
C GLU A 431 -16.87 -29.45 18.22
N LYS A 432 -16.13 -28.43 17.76
CA LYS A 432 -15.17 -28.56 16.65
C LYS A 432 -13.92 -29.36 17.05
N SER A 433 -13.20 -29.88 16.05
CA SER A 433 -11.88 -30.46 16.27
C SER A 433 -10.88 -29.41 16.78
N TYR A 434 -9.77 -29.88 17.37
CA TYR A 434 -8.77 -28.98 17.94
C TYR A 434 -8.16 -28.04 16.88
N GLY A 435 -7.80 -28.58 15.72
CA GLY A 435 -7.26 -27.79 14.62
C GLY A 435 -8.25 -26.78 14.04
N GLU A 436 -9.54 -27.13 13.89
CA GLU A 436 -10.57 -26.18 13.46
C GLU A 436 -10.73 -25.02 14.45
N LYS A 437 -10.68 -25.31 15.76
CA LYS A 437 -10.69 -24.28 16.79
C LYS A 437 -9.51 -23.34 16.67
N LEU A 438 -8.29 -23.88 16.51
CA LEU A 438 -7.08 -23.07 16.32
C LEU A 438 -7.18 -22.20 15.08
N PHE A 439 -7.62 -22.77 13.96
CA PHE A 439 -7.75 -22.06 12.70
C PHE A 439 -8.74 -20.90 12.83
N GLU A 440 -9.92 -21.12 13.42
CA GLU A 440 -10.89 -20.05 13.67
C GLU A 440 -10.36 -18.95 14.61
N LEU A 441 -9.60 -19.34 15.64
CA LEU A 441 -8.96 -18.39 16.55
C LEU A 441 -7.88 -17.57 15.86
N PHE A 442 -7.10 -18.17 14.95
CA PHE A 442 -6.12 -17.47 14.13
C PHE A 442 -6.79 -16.37 13.30
N PHE A 443 -7.83 -16.70 12.53
CA PHE A 443 -8.57 -15.68 11.74
C PHE A 443 -9.20 -14.61 12.63
N THR A 444 -9.75 -15.01 13.78
CA THR A 444 -10.30 -14.04 14.73
C THR A 444 -9.23 -13.07 15.23
N TRP A 445 -8.02 -13.54 15.52
CA TRP A 445 -6.91 -12.68 15.92
C TRP A 445 -6.50 -11.71 14.80
N VAL A 446 -6.36 -12.20 13.57
CA VAL A 446 -5.94 -11.39 12.42
C VAL A 446 -6.98 -10.33 12.08
N GLU A 447 -8.25 -10.72 11.96
CA GLU A 447 -9.30 -9.86 11.39
C GLU A 447 -10.04 -9.01 12.44
N LYS A 448 -10.22 -9.53 13.65
CA LYS A 448 -11.19 -8.96 14.62
C LYS A 448 -10.52 -8.39 15.87
N VAL A 449 -9.33 -8.86 16.23
CA VAL A 449 -8.58 -8.30 17.36
C VAL A 449 -7.85 -7.04 16.88
N ASN A 450 -7.96 -5.96 17.65
CA ASN A 450 -7.17 -4.75 17.40
C ASN A 450 -5.79 -4.93 18.07
N TRP A 451 -4.74 -5.03 17.28
CA TRP A 451 -3.40 -5.35 17.77
C TRP A 451 -2.79 -4.22 18.60
N THR A 452 -3.18 -2.97 18.38
CA THR A 452 -2.71 -1.84 19.18
C THR A 452 -3.17 -1.94 20.63
N LYS A 453 -4.35 -2.53 20.88
CA LYS A 453 -4.88 -2.78 22.23
C LYS A 453 -4.18 -3.91 22.98
N LEU A 454 -3.45 -4.77 22.27
CA LEU A 454 -2.60 -5.79 22.88
C LEU A 454 -1.28 -5.19 23.40
N GLN A 455 -0.96 -3.95 23.01
CA GLN A 455 0.27 -3.28 23.42
C GLN A 455 0.03 -2.33 24.59
N ILE A 456 0.87 -2.46 25.61
CA ILE A 456 0.79 -1.66 26.84
C ILE A 456 1.43 -0.28 26.65
N ARG A 457 2.41 -0.19 25.75
CA ARG A 457 3.22 1.01 25.53
C ARG A 457 2.88 1.63 24.18
N ASP A 458 2.60 2.92 24.18
CA ASP A 458 2.17 3.67 22.99
C ASP A 458 3.14 3.55 21.82
N PHE A 459 4.44 3.46 22.07
CA PHE A 459 5.42 3.30 20.99
C PHE A 459 5.37 1.93 20.29
N ILE A 460 5.04 0.86 21.01
CA ILE A 460 4.89 -0.49 20.41
C ILE A 460 3.57 -0.56 19.63
N ALA A 461 2.55 0.19 20.06
CA ALA A 461 1.25 0.24 19.40
C ALA A 461 1.34 0.76 17.95
N ILE A 462 2.33 1.61 17.63
CA ILE A 462 2.59 2.09 16.27
C ILE A 462 2.98 0.91 15.36
N TYR A 463 3.94 0.10 15.78
CA TYR A 463 4.36 -1.11 15.06
C TYR A 463 3.25 -2.15 14.95
N ALA A 464 2.44 -2.30 16.00
CA ALA A 464 1.28 -3.20 15.98
C ALA A 464 0.25 -2.81 14.93
N LYS A 465 0.04 -1.51 14.71
CA LYS A 465 -0.83 -1.03 13.64
C LYS A 465 -0.22 -1.34 12.27
N GLU A 466 1.05 -0.98 12.08
CA GLU A 466 1.75 -1.21 10.81
C GLU A 466 1.77 -2.69 10.42
N TYR A 467 2.19 -3.56 11.33
CA TYR A 467 2.26 -5.00 11.08
C TYR A 467 0.88 -5.63 10.83
N GLN A 468 -0.19 -5.10 11.45
CA GLN A 468 -1.55 -5.57 11.16
C GLN A 468 -1.99 -5.16 9.73
N GLU A 469 -1.59 -3.97 9.25
CA GLU A 469 -1.89 -3.50 7.89
C GLU A 469 -1.14 -4.28 6.82
N ILE A 470 0.09 -4.72 7.09
CA ILE A 470 0.93 -5.50 6.15
C ILE A 470 0.94 -7.01 6.43
N PHE A 471 0.03 -7.52 7.25
CA PHE A 471 0.12 -8.91 7.73
C PHE A 471 0.11 -9.95 6.60
N ILE A 472 -0.61 -9.68 5.50
CA ILE A 472 -0.62 -10.55 4.31
C ILE A 472 0.78 -10.67 3.70
N ASP A 473 1.54 -9.58 3.63
CA ASP A 473 2.91 -9.60 3.11
C ASP A 473 3.84 -10.42 4.02
N ILE A 474 3.62 -10.35 5.34
CA ILE A 474 4.34 -11.15 6.33
C ILE A 474 4.02 -12.64 6.18
N LEU A 475 2.75 -13.00 5.95
CA LEU A 475 2.38 -14.38 5.63
C LEU A 475 3.02 -14.86 4.33
N TYR A 476 3.14 -13.99 3.33
CA TYR A 476 3.84 -14.33 2.09
C TYR A 476 5.34 -14.59 2.30
N CYS A 477 5.98 -13.86 3.22
CA CYS A 477 7.33 -14.19 3.67
C CYS A 477 7.38 -15.58 4.31
N PHE A 478 6.42 -15.93 5.19
CA PHE A 478 6.37 -17.25 5.79
C PHE A 478 6.16 -18.38 4.77
N HIS A 479 5.35 -18.16 3.75
CA HIS A 479 5.09 -19.15 2.70
C HIS A 479 6.34 -19.53 1.88
N LYS A 480 7.34 -18.63 1.81
CA LYS A 480 8.61 -18.92 1.13
C LYS A 480 9.50 -19.90 1.90
N TYR A 481 9.17 -20.18 3.15
CA TYR A 481 9.94 -21.08 3.99
C TYR A 481 9.31 -22.47 4.03
N GLU A 482 10.16 -23.48 4.06
CA GLU A 482 9.72 -24.86 4.26
C GLU A 482 9.14 -25.04 5.67
N VAL A 483 8.13 -25.89 5.80
CA VAL A 483 7.56 -26.26 7.11
C VAL A 483 8.66 -26.85 7.99
N ASN A 484 8.75 -26.40 9.24
CA ASN A 484 9.81 -26.75 10.21
C ASN A 484 11.22 -26.25 9.88
N LYS A 485 11.38 -25.34 8.91
CA LYS A 485 12.66 -24.67 8.69
C LYS A 485 12.94 -23.70 9.85
N ASN A 486 14.07 -23.87 10.51
CA ASN A 486 14.55 -22.92 11.51
C ASN A 486 15.09 -21.68 10.82
N ILE A 487 14.57 -20.51 11.22
CA ILE A 487 14.92 -19.21 10.66
C ILE A 487 15.15 -18.27 11.83
N GLU A 488 16.24 -17.53 11.78
CA GLU A 488 16.53 -16.49 12.77
C GLU A 488 15.59 -15.30 12.57
N THR A 489 15.11 -14.69 13.66
CA THR A 489 14.23 -13.52 13.58
C THR A 489 14.87 -12.39 12.75
N GLU A 490 16.19 -12.23 12.83
CA GLU A 490 16.93 -11.24 12.03
C GLU A 490 16.82 -11.48 10.53
N GLU A 491 16.76 -12.74 10.07
CA GLU A 491 16.58 -13.06 8.66
C GLU A 491 15.19 -12.62 8.18
N LEU A 492 14.14 -12.85 8.99
CA LEU A 492 12.79 -12.38 8.70
C LEU A 492 12.72 -10.84 8.63
N VAL A 493 13.35 -10.16 9.58
CA VAL A 493 13.45 -8.69 9.59
C VAL A 493 14.21 -8.19 8.36
N ASN A 494 15.30 -8.86 7.98
CA ASN A 494 16.08 -8.51 6.79
C ASN A 494 15.28 -8.72 5.50
N GLN A 495 14.39 -9.72 5.43
CA GLN A 495 13.51 -9.86 4.27
C GLN A 495 12.45 -8.76 4.17
N LEU A 496 11.88 -8.36 5.30
CA LEU A 496 10.84 -7.31 5.33
C LEU A 496 11.43 -5.90 5.18
N TYR A 497 12.63 -5.68 5.74
CA TYR A 497 13.18 -4.35 5.96
C TYR A 497 14.66 -4.21 5.55
N GLY A 498 15.33 -5.25 5.06
CA GLY A 498 16.79 -5.26 4.83
C GLY A 498 17.28 -4.10 3.97
N SER A 499 16.66 -3.90 2.80
CA SER A 499 16.95 -2.76 1.92
C SER A 499 16.70 -1.40 2.58
N THR A 500 15.83 -1.34 3.59
CA THR A 500 15.55 -0.13 4.37
C THR A 500 16.57 0.07 5.51
N ILE A 501 16.96 -1.03 6.18
CA ILE A 501 17.92 -1.08 7.30
C ILE A 501 19.33 -0.76 6.84
N GLU A 502 19.79 -1.35 5.73
CA GLU A 502 21.13 -1.14 5.17
C GLU A 502 21.45 0.34 4.94
N ASN A 503 20.42 1.12 4.62
CA ASN A 503 20.57 2.54 4.37
C ASN A 503 20.61 3.38 5.67
N MET A 504 20.27 2.83 6.85
CA MET A 504 20.13 3.57 8.12
C MET A 504 21.48 4.01 8.69
N GLU A 505 21.47 5.08 9.50
CA GLU A 505 22.68 5.62 10.15
C GLU A 505 23.30 4.61 11.14
N SER A 506 22.44 3.83 11.81
CA SER A 506 22.83 2.70 12.66
C SER A 506 22.07 1.43 12.23
N PRO A 507 22.51 0.71 11.18
CA PRO A 507 21.82 -0.49 10.69
C PRO A 507 21.67 -1.57 11.77
N GLU A 508 22.71 -1.79 12.58
CA GLU A 508 22.71 -2.78 13.66
C GLU A 508 21.69 -2.44 14.76
N GLU A 509 21.63 -1.18 15.19
CA GLU A 509 20.65 -0.73 16.20
C GLU A 509 19.21 -0.82 15.67
N ALA A 510 19.01 -0.44 14.40
CA ALA A 510 17.72 -0.53 13.74
C ALA A 510 17.26 -1.97 13.57
N MET A 511 18.17 -2.87 13.17
CA MET A 511 17.92 -4.31 13.09
C MET A 511 17.49 -4.83 14.46
N GLY A 512 18.28 -4.60 15.51
CA GLY A 512 17.96 -5.06 16.87
C GLY A 512 16.61 -4.52 17.39
N HIS A 513 16.29 -3.26 17.08
CA HIS A 513 15.00 -2.67 17.44
C HIS A 513 13.83 -3.35 16.69
N LEU A 514 13.93 -3.52 15.37
CA LEU A 514 12.88 -4.11 14.55
C LEU A 514 12.68 -5.60 14.87
N THR A 515 13.76 -6.34 15.10
CA THR A 515 13.75 -7.71 15.65
C THR A 515 12.94 -7.76 16.93
N THR A 516 13.24 -6.87 17.88
CA THR A 516 12.48 -6.79 19.15
C THR A 516 11.00 -6.48 18.94
N MET A 517 10.66 -5.63 17.96
CA MET A 517 9.26 -5.30 17.68
C MET A 517 8.53 -6.47 17.02
N ILE A 518 9.11 -7.12 16.02
CA ILE A 518 8.53 -8.30 15.36
C ILE A 518 8.31 -9.42 16.38
N ASP A 519 9.31 -9.69 17.23
CA ASP A 519 9.20 -10.69 18.30
C ASP A 519 7.99 -10.41 19.20
N ARG A 520 7.85 -9.16 19.65
CA ARG A 520 6.85 -8.77 20.64
C ARG A 520 5.44 -8.63 20.08
N VAL A 521 5.30 -8.29 18.81
CA VAL A 521 4.03 -7.89 18.19
C VAL A 521 3.47 -8.97 17.29
N ILE A 522 4.32 -9.83 16.72
CA ILE A 522 3.92 -10.88 15.78
C ILE A 522 4.29 -12.25 16.33
N LEU A 523 5.59 -12.54 16.47
CA LEU A 523 6.07 -13.90 16.69
C LEU A 523 5.59 -14.46 18.03
N LEU A 524 5.50 -13.62 19.07
CA LEU A 524 4.92 -14.02 20.36
C LEU A 524 3.49 -14.58 20.22
N TYR A 525 2.64 -13.93 19.43
CA TYR A 525 1.25 -14.37 19.26
C TYR A 525 1.13 -15.55 18.28
N LEU A 526 1.94 -15.58 17.22
CA LEU A 526 2.03 -16.73 16.32
C LEU A 526 2.48 -17.99 17.06
N LYS A 527 3.45 -17.87 17.96
CA LYS A 527 3.89 -18.96 18.84
C LYS A 527 2.75 -19.44 19.74
N TRP A 528 2.00 -18.51 20.34
CA TRP A 528 0.82 -18.89 21.12
C TRP A 528 -0.28 -19.53 20.28
N LEU A 529 -0.42 -19.15 19.01
CA LEU A 529 -1.35 -19.77 18.07
C LEU A 529 -0.84 -21.12 17.51
N GLY A 530 0.40 -21.52 17.83
CA GLY A 530 1.01 -22.75 17.33
C GLY A 530 1.35 -22.70 15.84
N VAL A 531 1.54 -21.50 15.28
CA VAL A 531 1.88 -21.31 13.86
C VAL A 531 3.39 -21.46 13.61
N ILE A 532 4.21 -21.12 14.61
CA ILE A 532 5.68 -21.16 14.57
C ILE A 532 6.26 -21.87 15.79
#